data_AF-A0A9Q3AEF3-F1
#
_entry.id   AF-A0A9Q3AEF3-F1
#
_cell.length_a   1.000
_cell.length_b   1.000
_cell.length_c   1.000
_cell.angle_alpha   90.00
_cell.angle_beta   90.00
_cell.angle_gamma   90.00
#
_symmetry.space_group_name_H-M   'P 1'
#
loop_
_entity.id
_entity.type
_entity.pdbx_description
1 polymer ?
#
loop_
_entity_poly.entity_id
_entity_poly.type
_entity_poly.pdbx_seq_one_letter_code
_entity_poly.pdbx_strand_id
1 'polypeptide(L)'
;MANSVSLDGYLHIEGFERFDDLAFDRRKIRAAMRKAGRLVVQKAQMNLALGGGQDGYPTSRTGATVDAIKAKLSRSGFLVRVAPAKTSAMKAYYPAYLHYGVKQGKRLGKLAPGQGRGKSNRRANGVRARALADRAAGGWRITPRENYMTDALQDSKAQVQRLLSAAFASALLSSV
;
A
#
# COMPACT_ATOMS: atom_id res chain seq x y z
N MET A 1 -21.89 3.26 -9.46
CA MET A 1 -21.24 2.28 -8.55
C MET A 1 -19.82 2.72 -8.32
N ALA A 2 -19.47 3.13 -7.09
CA ALA A 2 -18.10 3.52 -6.76
C ALA A 2 -17.20 2.27 -6.72
N ASN A 3 -16.03 2.34 -7.33
CA ASN A 3 -15.00 1.30 -7.27
C ASN A 3 -14.35 1.27 -5.86
N SER A 4 -15.11 0.92 -4.83
CA SER A 4 -14.56 0.67 -3.50
C SER A 4 -14.21 -0.81 -3.36
N VAL A 5 -13.13 -1.25 -4.00
CA VAL A 5 -12.42 -2.43 -3.49
C VAL A 5 -11.83 -1.95 -2.16
N SER A 6 -12.43 -2.35 -1.03
CA SER A 6 -11.84 -2.12 0.29
C SER A 6 -10.58 -2.96 0.41
N LEU A 7 -9.47 -2.41 -0.08
CA LEU A 7 -8.16 -2.87 0.34
C LEU A 7 -8.01 -2.34 1.77
N ASP A 8 -7.91 -3.23 2.77
CA ASP A 8 -7.85 -2.85 4.19
C ASP A 8 -6.73 -1.82 4.48
N GLY A 9 -5.71 -1.72 3.62
CA GLY A 9 -4.64 -0.73 3.68
C GLY A 9 -4.82 0.53 2.82
N TYR A 10 -6.04 0.85 2.37
CA TYR A 10 -6.35 2.01 1.53
C TYR A 10 -7.47 2.86 2.13
N LEU A 11 -7.25 4.18 2.16
CA LEU A 11 -8.24 5.15 2.59
C LEU A 11 -8.36 6.23 1.52
N HIS A 12 -9.54 6.30 0.90
CA HIS A 12 -9.91 7.39 0.02
C HIS A 12 -10.64 8.48 0.81
N ILE A 13 -10.37 9.74 0.47
CA ILE A 13 -11.08 10.89 1.03
C ILE A 13 -12.08 11.33 -0.02
N GLU A 14 -13.37 11.16 0.29
CA GLU A 14 -14.49 11.46 -0.60
C GLU A 14 -14.83 12.96 -0.60
N GLY A 15 -15.60 13.40 -1.60
CA GLY A 15 -16.17 14.75 -1.69
C GLY A 15 -15.35 15.75 -2.51
N PHE A 16 -14.26 15.30 -3.12
CA PHE A 16 -13.34 16.13 -3.91
C PHE A 16 -13.12 15.62 -5.34
N GLU A 17 -13.92 14.63 -5.80
CA GLU A 17 -13.73 13.90 -7.06
C GLU A 17 -14.02 14.76 -8.30
N ARG A 18 -14.76 15.85 -8.13
CA ARG A 18 -15.10 16.79 -9.20
C ARG A 18 -14.02 17.83 -9.47
N PHE A 19 -13.00 17.92 -8.61
CA PHE A 19 -11.93 18.91 -8.72
C PHE A 19 -10.66 18.27 -9.27
N ASP A 20 -9.96 18.98 -10.16
CA ASP A 20 -8.62 18.60 -10.59
C ASP A 20 -7.57 19.01 -9.53
N ASP A 21 -6.40 18.37 -9.55
CA ASP A 21 -5.25 18.60 -8.66
C ASP A 21 -4.77 20.07 -8.68
N LEU A 22 -5.12 20.83 -9.73
CA LEU A 22 -4.81 22.26 -9.89
C LEU A 22 -5.76 23.18 -9.12
N ALA A 23 -6.94 22.71 -8.73
CA ALA A 23 -7.91 23.48 -7.94
C ALA A 23 -7.46 23.66 -6.47
N PHE A 24 -6.40 22.97 -6.04
CA PHE A 24 -5.93 22.98 -4.66
C PHE A 24 -4.55 23.62 -4.50
N ASP A 25 -4.37 24.33 -3.38
CA ASP A 25 -3.05 24.68 -2.87
C ASP A 25 -2.28 23.42 -2.46
N ARG A 26 -1.42 22.97 -3.37
CA ARG A 26 -0.58 21.78 -3.18
C ARG A 26 0.31 21.85 -1.95
N ARG A 27 0.71 23.05 -1.49
CA ARG A 27 1.53 23.19 -0.27
C ARG A 27 0.72 22.78 0.95
N LYS A 28 -0.51 23.27 1.07
CA LYS A 28 -1.45 22.91 2.14
C LYS A 28 -1.81 21.42 2.10
N ILE A 29 -2.14 20.89 0.92
CA ILE A 29 -2.42 19.45 0.74
C ILE A 29 -1.22 18.59 1.20
N ARG A 30 -0.01 18.90 0.72
CA ARG A 30 1.20 18.15 1.10
C ARG A 30 1.49 18.25 2.59
N ALA A 31 1.21 19.38 3.24
CA ALA A 31 1.39 19.54 4.68
C ALA A 31 0.41 18.64 5.47
N ALA A 32 -0.86 18.66 5.11
CA ALA A 32 -1.90 17.83 5.73
C ALA A 32 -1.63 16.34 5.51
N MET A 33 -1.27 15.95 4.30
CA MET A 33 -0.94 14.56 3.95
C MET A 33 0.28 14.06 4.72
N ARG A 34 1.34 14.87 4.89
CA ARG A 34 2.46 14.51 5.79
C ARG A 34 2.00 14.31 7.23
N LYS A 35 1.08 15.14 7.73
CA LYS A 35 0.55 15.02 9.09
C LYS A 35 -0.25 13.72 9.25
N ALA A 36 -1.13 13.40 8.31
CA ALA A 36 -1.85 12.12 8.27
C ALA A 36 -0.88 10.92 8.22
N GLY A 37 0.12 10.98 7.35
CA GLY A 37 1.15 9.94 7.23
C GLY A 37 1.93 9.72 8.53
N ARG A 38 2.34 10.79 9.21
CA ARG A 38 3.05 10.70 10.50
C ARG A 38 2.21 10.03 11.57
N LEU A 39 0.92 10.34 11.62
CA LEU A 39 -0.01 9.76 12.58
C LEU A 39 -0.10 8.24 12.42
N VAL A 40 -0.31 7.77 11.19
CA VAL A 40 -0.36 6.34 10.88
C VAL A 40 1.00 5.66 11.14
N VAL A 41 2.12 6.32 10.80
CA VAL A 41 3.48 5.80 11.08
C VAL A 41 3.69 5.61 12.59
N GLN A 42 3.39 6.62 13.41
CA GLN A 42 3.58 6.56 14.86
C GLN A 42 2.77 5.43 15.48
N LYS A 43 1.50 5.29 15.08
CA LYS A 43 0.64 4.20 15.55
C LYS A 43 1.17 2.83 15.10
N ALA A 44 1.58 2.68 13.84
CA ALA A 44 2.13 1.43 13.32
C ALA A 44 3.46 1.04 14.02
N GLN A 45 4.32 2.02 14.28
CA GLN A 45 5.56 1.83 15.02
C GLN A 45 5.30 1.38 16.46
N MET A 46 4.35 2.03 17.15
CA MET A 46 3.93 1.66 18.50
C MET A 46 3.35 0.25 18.52
N ASN A 47 2.45 -0.09 17.59
CA ASN A 47 1.85 -1.42 17.51
C ASN A 47 2.91 -2.51 17.28
N LEU A 48 3.90 -2.29 16.39
CA LEU A 48 4.99 -3.25 16.19
C LEU A 48 5.93 -3.35 17.41
N ALA A 49 6.23 -2.24 18.07
CA ALA A 49 7.12 -2.21 19.23
C ALA A 49 6.51 -2.93 20.44
N LEU A 50 5.19 -2.79 20.65
CA LEU A 50 4.47 -3.33 21.80
C LEU A 50 3.78 -4.67 21.51
N GLY A 51 3.68 -5.08 20.25
CA GLY A 51 2.84 -6.20 19.82
C GLY A 51 3.27 -7.60 20.29
N GLY A 52 4.43 -7.75 20.94
CA GLY A 52 4.78 -8.95 21.72
C GLY A 52 4.83 -10.27 20.96
N GLY A 53 4.81 -10.27 19.63
CA GLY A 53 4.82 -11.49 18.82
C GLY A 53 3.47 -12.21 18.72
N GLN A 54 2.37 -11.44 18.70
CA GLN A 54 1.05 -11.94 18.33
C GLN A 54 1.07 -12.82 17.07
N ASP A 55 0.24 -13.86 17.06
CA ASP A 55 0.12 -14.76 15.92
C ASP A 55 -0.31 -13.99 14.65
N GLY A 56 0.24 -14.38 13.51
CA GLY A 56 0.05 -13.69 12.23
C GLY A 56 0.86 -12.39 12.06
N TYR A 57 1.40 -11.77 13.13
CA TYR A 57 2.14 -10.51 13.04
C TYR A 57 3.67 -10.70 13.04
N PRO A 58 4.43 -9.80 12.39
CA PRO A 58 5.88 -9.80 12.49
C PRO A 58 6.32 -9.25 13.87
N THR A 59 7.40 -9.80 14.42
CA THR A 59 7.91 -9.37 15.73
C THR A 59 9.09 -8.41 15.57
N SER A 60 9.24 -7.46 16.50
CA SER A 60 10.43 -6.60 16.56
C SER A 60 11.52 -7.31 17.37
N ARG A 61 12.68 -7.58 16.75
CA ARG A 61 13.86 -8.16 17.44
C ARG A 61 14.88 -7.10 17.87
N THR A 62 15.14 -6.13 16.99
CA THR A 62 16.21 -5.13 17.16
C THR A 62 15.72 -3.69 17.02
N GLY A 63 14.42 -3.46 16.82
CA GLY A 63 13.87 -2.12 16.54
C GLY A 63 14.08 -1.63 15.09
N ALA A 64 15.02 -2.19 14.34
CA ALA A 64 15.34 -1.73 12.97
C ALA A 64 14.13 -1.70 12.03
N THR A 65 13.18 -2.64 12.18
CA THR A 65 11.94 -2.65 11.38
C THR A 65 10.99 -1.53 11.80
N VAL A 66 10.92 -1.20 13.10
CA VAL A 66 10.12 -0.09 13.63
C VAL A 66 10.59 1.22 13.00
N ASP A 67 11.90 1.48 13.04
CA ASP A 67 12.51 2.69 12.47
C ASP A 67 12.39 2.77 10.94
N ALA A 68 12.27 1.62 10.29
CA ALA A 68 12.10 1.56 8.85
C ALA A 68 10.70 1.99 8.40
N ILE A 69 9.66 1.90 9.24
CA ILE A 69 8.29 2.32 8.88
C ILE A 69 8.28 3.84 8.63
N LYS A 70 8.04 4.23 7.38
CA LYS A 70 8.09 5.63 6.95
C LYS A 70 6.91 5.98 6.06
N ALA A 71 6.52 7.25 6.11
CA ALA A 71 5.55 7.85 5.20
C ALA A 71 6.28 8.47 3.99
N LYS A 72 5.80 8.19 2.78
CA LYS A 72 6.27 8.80 1.53
C LYS A 72 5.11 9.40 0.76
N LEU A 73 5.22 10.69 0.45
CA LEU A 73 4.30 11.36 -0.47
C LEU A 73 4.52 10.88 -1.91
N SER A 74 3.43 10.77 -2.66
CA SER A 74 3.42 10.52 -4.10
C SER A 74 2.21 11.22 -4.74
N ARG A 75 2.02 11.04 -6.06
CA ARG A 75 0.92 11.66 -6.82
C ARG A 75 0.78 13.15 -6.53
N SER A 76 1.88 13.90 -6.75
CA SER A 76 1.95 15.36 -6.51
C SER A 76 1.66 15.84 -5.07
N GLY A 77 1.45 14.93 -4.13
CA GLY A 77 1.04 15.24 -2.75
C GLY A 77 -0.31 14.63 -2.35
N PHE A 78 -1.09 14.14 -3.31
CA PHE A 78 -2.44 13.59 -3.11
C PHE A 78 -2.45 12.10 -2.72
N LEU A 79 -1.28 11.48 -2.53
CA LEU A 79 -1.19 10.15 -1.93
C LEU A 79 -0.04 10.08 -0.92
N VAL A 80 -0.29 9.45 0.22
CA VAL A 80 0.74 9.03 1.17
C VAL A 80 0.77 7.52 1.26
N ARG A 81 1.96 6.97 1.08
CA ARG A 81 2.24 5.55 1.33
C ARG A 81 2.96 5.40 2.66
N VAL A 82 2.43 4.57 3.54
CA VAL A 82 3.11 4.13 4.77
C VAL A 82 3.62 2.71 4.54
N ALA A 83 4.94 2.52 4.65
CA ALA A 83 5.58 1.23 4.45
C ALA A 83 6.99 1.23 5.07
N PRO A 84 7.57 0.06 5.37
CA PRO A 84 8.99 -0.02 5.72
C PRO A 84 9.85 0.43 4.53
N ALA A 85 10.89 1.21 4.77
CA ALA A 85 11.86 1.61 3.76
C ALA A 85 13.05 0.63 3.72
N LYS A 86 13.68 0.48 2.54
CA LYS A 86 14.98 -0.21 2.44
C LYS A 86 16.02 0.59 3.21
N THR A 87 16.73 -0.04 4.13
CA THR A 87 17.85 0.58 4.86
C THR A 87 19.18 0.27 4.17
N SER A 88 20.23 1.03 4.50
CA SER A 88 21.59 0.79 3.98
C SER A 88 22.15 -0.57 4.39
N ALA A 89 21.77 -1.09 5.55
CA ALA A 89 22.16 -2.42 6.03
C ALA A 89 21.55 -3.57 5.19
N MET A 90 20.53 -3.30 4.37
CA MET A 90 19.84 -4.32 3.58
C MET A 90 20.39 -4.39 2.16
N LYS A 91 21.00 -5.53 1.77
CA LYS A 91 21.38 -5.80 0.37
C LYS A 91 20.17 -5.74 -0.58
N ALA A 92 19.08 -6.39 -0.19
CA ALA A 92 17.80 -6.40 -0.90
C ALA A 92 16.65 -6.05 0.04
N TYR A 93 15.61 -5.41 -0.49
CA TYR A 93 14.44 -5.00 0.30
C TYR A 93 13.54 -6.21 0.58
N TYR A 94 13.53 -6.66 1.83
CA TYR A 94 12.66 -7.73 2.32
C TYR A 94 12.14 -7.38 3.72
N PRO A 95 11.08 -6.55 3.83
CA PRO A 95 10.45 -6.31 5.11
C PRO A 95 9.75 -7.58 5.60
N ALA A 96 9.61 -7.72 6.92
CA ALA A 96 8.90 -8.86 7.53
C ALA A 96 7.38 -8.88 7.22
N TYR A 97 6.84 -7.77 6.72
CA TYR A 97 5.43 -7.61 6.39
C TYR A 97 5.13 -8.19 5.00
N LEU A 98 4.65 -9.43 4.97
CA LEU A 98 4.17 -10.08 3.76
C LEU A 98 2.64 -10.18 3.79
N HIS A 99 1.98 -9.02 3.72
CA HIS A 99 0.52 -8.93 3.89
C HIS A 99 -0.28 -9.81 2.90
N TYR A 100 0.21 -9.96 1.68
CA TYR A 100 -0.41 -10.84 0.67
C TYR A 100 0.28 -12.21 0.53
N GLY A 101 1.26 -12.50 1.39
CA GLY A 101 2.07 -13.70 1.32
C GLY A 101 2.87 -13.82 0.01
N VAL A 102 3.45 -15.00 -0.20
CA VAL A 102 4.17 -15.37 -1.41
C VAL A 102 3.69 -16.74 -1.85
N LYS A 103 3.00 -16.81 -3.00
CA LYS A 103 2.61 -18.09 -3.62
C LYS A 103 3.82 -18.88 -4.13
N GLN A 104 3.73 -20.21 -4.10
CA GLN A 104 4.69 -21.09 -4.75
C GLN A 104 4.73 -20.87 -6.27
N GLY A 105 5.83 -21.31 -6.90
CA GLY A 105 6.06 -21.16 -8.33
C GLY A 105 6.40 -19.74 -8.79
N LYS A 106 6.87 -19.62 -10.04
CA LYS A 106 7.30 -18.35 -10.64
C LYS A 106 6.11 -17.53 -11.12
N ARG A 107 6.16 -16.20 -10.92
CA ARG A 107 5.14 -15.28 -11.49
C ARG A 107 5.03 -15.52 -12.98
N LEU A 108 3.81 -15.46 -13.51
CA LEU A 108 3.55 -15.70 -14.92
C LEU A 108 4.27 -14.66 -15.78
N GLY A 109 5.39 -15.06 -16.38
CA GLY A 109 6.25 -14.21 -17.21
C GLY A 109 5.77 -14.07 -18.64
N LYS A 110 6.64 -13.55 -19.52
CA LYS A 110 6.44 -13.66 -20.97
C LYS A 110 6.67 -15.12 -21.40
N LEU A 111 6.00 -15.56 -22.47
CA LEU A 111 6.32 -16.84 -23.08
C LEU A 111 7.72 -16.79 -23.68
N ALA A 112 8.40 -17.94 -23.74
CA ALA A 112 9.64 -18.05 -24.51
C ALA A 112 9.36 -17.78 -26.01
N PRO A 113 10.33 -17.27 -26.78
CA PRO A 113 10.16 -17.05 -28.22
C PRO A 113 9.63 -18.32 -28.91
N GLY A 114 8.62 -18.17 -29.77
CA GLY A 114 8.02 -19.28 -30.54
C GLY A 114 6.96 -20.11 -29.79
N GLN A 115 6.73 -19.91 -28.49
CA GLN A 115 5.72 -20.67 -27.73
C GLN A 115 4.30 -20.08 -27.79
N GLY A 116 4.15 -18.87 -28.32
CA GLY A 116 2.89 -18.16 -28.46
C GLY A 116 2.42 -18.06 -29.90
N ARG A 117 1.25 -17.43 -30.09
CA ARG A 117 0.61 -17.24 -31.39
C ARG A 117 1.17 -16.00 -32.10
N GLY A 118 1.61 -16.20 -33.34
CA GLY A 118 2.06 -15.16 -34.25
C GLY A 118 3.30 -14.41 -33.78
N LYS A 119 3.67 -13.36 -34.52
CA LYS A 119 4.84 -12.50 -34.25
C LYS A 119 4.81 -11.84 -32.85
N SER A 120 3.62 -11.66 -32.28
CA SER A 120 3.43 -11.08 -30.94
C SER A 120 3.65 -12.06 -29.79
N ASN A 121 3.90 -13.34 -30.08
CA ASN A 121 4.14 -14.41 -29.10
C ASN A 121 3.04 -14.46 -28.00
N ARG A 122 1.78 -14.19 -28.40
CA ARG A 122 0.66 -14.07 -27.45
C ARG A 122 0.18 -15.45 -27.03
N ARG A 123 -0.15 -15.62 -25.75
CA ARG A 123 -0.82 -16.84 -25.25
C ARG A 123 -2.13 -17.09 -26.00
N ALA A 124 -2.46 -18.36 -26.20
CA ALA A 124 -3.79 -18.76 -26.64
C ALA A 124 -4.88 -18.27 -25.66
N ASN A 125 -6.11 -18.12 -26.17
CA ASN A 125 -7.24 -17.74 -25.34
C ASN A 125 -7.44 -18.76 -24.20
N GLY A 126 -7.81 -18.28 -23.01
CA GLY A 126 -8.00 -19.11 -21.81
C GLY A 126 -6.70 -19.60 -21.13
N VAL A 127 -5.58 -19.75 -21.84
CA VAL A 127 -4.32 -20.29 -21.26
C VAL A 127 -3.75 -19.40 -20.15
N ARG A 128 -3.84 -18.08 -20.32
CA ARG A 128 -3.44 -17.14 -19.26
C ARG A 128 -4.31 -17.29 -18.01
N ALA A 129 -5.63 -17.35 -18.19
CA ALA A 129 -6.57 -17.45 -17.09
C ALA A 129 -6.35 -18.77 -16.32
N ARG A 130 -6.19 -19.89 -17.05
CA ARG A 130 -5.86 -21.19 -16.46
C ARG A 130 -4.55 -21.15 -15.67
N ALA A 131 -3.46 -20.66 -16.25
CA ALA A 131 -2.17 -20.57 -15.55
C ALA A 131 -2.22 -19.66 -14.30
N LEU A 132 -3.07 -18.62 -14.31
CA LEU A 132 -3.30 -17.79 -13.12
C LEU A 132 -4.15 -18.52 -12.07
N ALA A 133 -5.18 -19.26 -12.49
CA ALA A 133 -5.99 -20.10 -11.61
C ALA A 133 -5.17 -21.21 -10.97
N ASP A 134 -4.34 -21.93 -11.75
CA ASP A 134 -3.46 -22.99 -11.26
C ASP A 134 -2.48 -22.43 -10.20
N ARG A 135 -1.92 -21.25 -10.44
CA ARG A 135 -1.05 -20.57 -9.47
C ARG A 135 -1.83 -20.14 -8.21
N ALA A 136 -3.07 -19.69 -8.35
CA ALA A 136 -3.91 -19.30 -7.23
C ALA A 136 -4.29 -20.51 -6.37
N ALA A 137 -4.57 -21.65 -7.01
CA ALA A 137 -4.87 -22.94 -6.36
C ALA A 137 -3.63 -23.59 -5.72
N GLY A 138 -2.42 -23.28 -6.21
CA GLY A 138 -1.17 -23.75 -5.62
C GLY A 138 -0.91 -23.26 -4.18
N GLY A 139 0.01 -23.93 -3.50
CA GLY A 139 0.38 -23.65 -2.11
C GLY A 139 1.07 -22.30 -1.87
N TRP A 140 1.24 -21.96 -0.59
CA TRP A 140 2.01 -20.80 -0.15
C TRP A 140 3.48 -21.18 0.05
N ARG A 141 4.39 -20.34 -0.46
CA ARG A 141 5.81 -20.38 -0.07
C ARG A 141 6.00 -19.68 1.27
N ILE A 142 5.30 -18.56 1.44
CA ILE A 142 5.16 -17.85 2.71
C ILE A 142 3.68 -17.46 2.81
N THR A 143 3.01 -17.81 3.90
CA THR A 143 1.62 -17.44 4.12
C THR A 143 1.47 -15.93 4.30
N PRO A 144 0.31 -15.36 3.95
CA PRO A 144 -0.04 -13.99 4.32
C PRO A 144 0.16 -13.74 5.82
N ARG A 145 0.55 -12.51 6.14
CA ARG A 145 0.72 -12.04 7.52
C ARG A 145 -0.21 -10.86 7.76
N GLU A 146 -0.57 -10.68 9.02
CA GLU A 146 -1.21 -9.46 9.46
C GLU A 146 -0.23 -8.28 9.40
N ASN A 147 -0.77 -7.07 9.48
CA ASN A 147 -0.01 -5.88 9.15
C ASN A 147 -0.37 -4.67 10.04
N TYR A 148 0.52 -4.37 10.97
CA TYR A 148 0.39 -3.21 11.88
C TYR A 148 0.18 -1.86 11.19
N MET A 149 0.57 -1.68 9.92
CA MET A 149 0.30 -0.45 9.18
C MET A 149 -1.14 -0.38 8.65
N THR A 150 -1.73 -1.53 8.32
CA THR A 150 -3.14 -1.67 7.97
C THR A 150 -3.99 -1.35 9.19
N ASP A 151 -3.70 -1.95 10.34
CA ASP A 151 -4.46 -1.72 11.57
C ASP A 151 -4.31 -0.28 12.04
N ALA A 152 -3.09 0.27 11.99
CA ALA A 152 -2.85 1.66 12.32
C ALA A 152 -3.66 2.62 11.43
N LEU A 153 -3.86 2.30 10.15
CA LEU A 153 -4.70 3.09 9.26
C LEU A 153 -6.18 2.98 9.65
N GLN A 154 -6.66 1.78 9.99
CA GLN A 154 -8.04 1.56 10.41
C GLN A 154 -8.34 2.25 11.75
N ASP A 155 -7.48 2.08 12.76
CA ASP A 155 -7.58 2.74 14.06
C ASP A 155 -7.58 4.26 13.93
N SER A 156 -6.81 4.78 12.98
CA SER A 156 -6.65 6.21 12.75
C SER A 156 -7.64 6.79 11.74
N LYS A 157 -8.49 5.95 11.15
CA LYS A 157 -9.29 6.29 9.96
C LYS A 157 -10.13 7.55 10.17
N ALA A 158 -10.89 7.61 11.25
CA ALA A 158 -11.76 8.74 11.55
C ALA A 158 -10.95 10.05 11.73
N GLN A 159 -9.79 9.98 12.38
CA GLN A 159 -8.93 11.14 12.59
C GLN A 159 -8.26 11.61 11.29
N VAL A 160 -7.80 10.67 10.46
CA VAL A 160 -7.22 10.97 9.14
C VAL A 160 -8.29 11.57 8.22
N GLN A 161 -9.50 11.00 8.20
CA GLN A 161 -10.62 11.53 7.42
C GLN A 161 -10.94 12.97 7.83
N ARG A 162 -11.17 13.23 9.12
CA ARG A 162 -11.43 14.59 9.61
C ARG A 162 -10.32 15.57 9.24
N LEU A 163 -9.07 15.18 9.45
CA LEU A 163 -7.91 16.01 9.14
C LEU A 163 -7.83 16.36 7.65
N LEU A 164 -7.97 15.36 6.78
CA LEU A 164 -7.81 15.54 5.35
C LEU A 164 -9.02 16.24 4.73
N SER A 165 -10.26 15.89 5.11
CA SER A 165 -11.44 16.61 4.62
C SER A 165 -11.39 18.09 4.93
N ALA A 166 -11.00 18.48 6.16
CA ALA A 166 -10.82 19.88 6.53
C ALA A 166 -9.68 20.57 5.74
N ALA A 167 -8.57 19.85 5.52
CA ALA A 167 -7.45 20.38 4.77
C ALA A 167 -7.77 20.58 3.29
N PHE A 168 -8.48 19.65 2.66
CA PHE A 168 -8.88 19.75 1.27
C PHE A 168 -9.88 20.89 1.09
N ALA A 169 -10.88 21.02 1.96
CA ALA A 169 -11.83 22.13 1.93
C ALA A 169 -11.14 23.50 2.06
N SER A 170 -10.17 23.65 2.97
CA SER A 170 -9.43 24.90 3.18
C SER A 170 -8.32 25.17 2.16
N ALA A 171 -7.96 24.16 1.35
CA ALA A 171 -6.95 24.27 0.31
C ALA A 171 -7.56 24.56 -1.07
N LEU A 172 -8.89 24.54 -1.21
CA LEU A 172 -9.55 25.00 -2.44
C LEU A 172 -9.14 26.45 -2.71
N LEU A 173 -8.57 26.68 -3.89
CA LEU A 173 -8.28 28.02 -4.36
C LEU A 173 -9.60 28.65 -4.78
N SER A 174 -10.02 29.72 -4.11
CA SER A 174 -11.19 30.51 -4.49
C SER A 174 -10.91 31.22 -5.82
N SER A 175 -11.02 30.53 -6.95
CA SER A 175 -11.02 31.11 -8.31
C SER A 175 -11.18 30.01 -9.36
N VAL A 176 -12.42 29.64 -9.65
CA VAL A 176 -13.04 29.82 -10.98
C VAL A 176 -14.48 30.26 -10.75
#